data_AF-A0A925NH16-F1
#
_entry.id   AF-A0A925NH16-F1
#
_cell.length_a   1.000
_cell.length_b   1.000
_cell.length_c   1.000
_cell.angle_alpha   90.00
_cell.angle_beta   90.00
_cell.angle_gamma   90.00
#
_symmetry.space_group_name_H-M   'P 1'
#
loop_
_entity.id
_entity.type
_entity.pdbx_description
1 polymer ?
#
loop_
_entity_poly.entity_id
_entity_poly.type
_entity_poly.pdbx_seq_one_letter_code
_entity_poly.pdbx_strand_id
1 'polypeptide(L)'
;MKHDGDYSAACAAGTARAIGSSNVSQRAIWARVETFMLDVKGAPYPLSKRLSDEQDWTYEFTLRAIEEYKRFMFLAACAGHPVTPSFVTDEVWHTHLIYTRSYWDEFCGMVLRTPLHHEPSTGGR
;
A
#
# COMPACT_ATOMS: atom_id res chain seq x y z
N MET A 1 -28.23 22.92 31.00
CA MET A 1 -26.90 23.27 30.45
C MET A 1 -26.69 22.41 29.21
N LYS A 2 -26.89 22.99 28.02
CA LYS A 2 -26.56 22.36 26.74
C LYS A 2 -25.10 22.70 26.45
N HIS A 3 -24.29 21.73 26.07
CA HIS A 3 -23.02 21.98 25.38
C HIS A 3 -22.93 21.03 24.21
N ASP A 4 -23.27 21.58 23.05
CA ASP A 4 -22.97 21.06 21.73
C ASP A 4 -21.47 21.32 21.47
N GLY A 5 -20.72 20.24 21.19
CA GLY A 5 -19.30 20.28 20.83
C GLY A 5 -19.14 20.02 19.35
N ASP A 6 -18.96 21.11 18.61
CA ASP A 6 -18.76 21.22 17.17
C ASP A 6 -17.40 20.64 16.76
N TYR A 7 -17.38 19.46 16.12
CA TYR A 7 -16.19 18.94 15.43
C TYR A 7 -16.15 19.49 14.01
N SER A 8 -15.71 20.74 13.88
CA SER A 8 -15.29 21.32 12.61
C SER A 8 -13.91 20.75 12.24
N ALA A 9 -13.89 19.67 11.46
CA ALA A 9 -12.70 19.23 10.74
C ALA A 9 -12.65 20.00 9.42
N ALA A 10 -11.86 21.08 9.42
CA ALA A 10 -11.55 21.83 8.22
C ALA A 10 -10.91 20.90 7.16
N CYS A 11 -11.58 20.75 6.03
CA CYS A 11 -11.02 20.19 4.80
C CYS A 11 -9.77 21.01 4.42
N ALA A 12 -8.59 20.48 4.73
CA ALA A 12 -7.35 21.01 4.22
C ALA A 12 -7.31 20.76 2.70
N ALA A 13 -7.37 21.86 1.95
CA ALA A 13 -7.16 21.91 0.52
C ALA A 13 -5.76 21.35 0.17
N GLY A 14 -5.72 20.08 -0.22
CA GLY A 14 -4.57 19.48 -0.86
C GLY A 14 -4.55 19.86 -2.34
N THR A 15 -3.74 20.87 -2.67
CA THR A 15 -3.40 21.29 -4.03
C THR A 15 -3.20 20.10 -4.97
N ALA A 16 -4.15 19.88 -5.89
CA ALA A 16 -4.02 18.90 -6.95
C ALA A 16 -2.84 19.28 -7.85
N ARG A 17 -1.70 18.60 -7.69
CA ARG A 17 -0.55 18.79 -8.59
C ARG A 17 -0.70 17.90 -9.82
N ALA A 18 -1.03 18.58 -10.92
CA ALA A 18 -0.69 18.32 -12.32
C ALA A 18 -0.77 16.89 -12.86
N ILE A 19 -1.75 16.74 -13.75
CA ILE A 19 -1.89 15.74 -14.82
C ILE A 19 -0.56 15.67 -15.60
N GLY A 20 0.11 14.52 -15.58
CA GLY A 20 1.26 14.22 -16.45
C GLY A 20 2.51 13.72 -15.73
N SER A 21 2.45 12.58 -15.03
CA SER A 21 3.69 11.86 -14.71
C SER A 21 4.29 11.34 -16.02
N SER A 22 5.47 11.84 -16.38
CA SER A 22 6.16 11.38 -17.59
C SER A 22 6.43 9.88 -17.53
N ASN A 23 6.43 9.22 -18.68
CA ASN A 23 6.73 7.77 -18.79
C ASN A 23 8.06 7.41 -18.09
N VAL A 24 9.03 8.32 -18.08
CA VAL A 24 10.32 8.17 -17.36
C VAL A 24 10.16 8.11 -15.84
N SER A 25 9.33 8.99 -15.27
CA SER A 25 9.06 9.00 -13.81
C SER A 25 8.36 7.71 -13.38
N GLN A 26 7.34 7.28 -14.13
CA GLN A 26 6.61 6.03 -13.85
C GLN A 26 7.54 4.80 -13.96
N ARG A 27 8.39 4.73 -14.98
CA ARG A 27 9.39 3.65 -15.11
C ARG A 27 10.36 3.62 -13.93
N ALA A 28 10.79 4.77 -13.43
CA ALA A 28 11.68 4.84 -12.27
C ALA A 28 10.98 4.36 -10.99
N ILE A 29 9.69 4.67 -10.80
CA ILE A 29 8.91 4.15 -9.66
C ILE A 29 8.77 2.63 -9.78
N TRP A 30 8.33 2.12 -10.95
CA TRP A 30 8.17 0.69 -11.17
C TRP A 30 9.45 -0.09 -10.90
N ALA A 31 10.61 0.36 -11.40
CA ALA A 31 11.88 -0.31 -11.19
C ALA A 31 12.24 -0.49 -9.70
N ARG A 32 11.92 0.50 -8.85
CA ARG A 32 12.14 0.39 -7.40
C ARG A 32 11.12 -0.55 -6.74
N VAL A 33 9.85 -0.48 -7.14
CA VAL A 33 8.78 -1.34 -6.61
C VAL A 33 9.03 -2.81 -6.96
N GLU A 34 9.41 -3.09 -8.20
CA GLU A 34 9.69 -4.44 -8.70
C GLU A 34 10.83 -5.09 -7.91
N THR A 35 11.92 -4.35 -7.67
CA THR A 35 13.12 -4.83 -6.98
C THR A 35 13.03 -4.82 -5.45
N PHE A 36 12.03 -4.16 -4.87
CA PHE A 36 11.84 -4.14 -3.42
C PHE A 36 11.52 -5.54 -2.87
N MET A 37 12.24 -5.97 -1.84
CA MET A 37 12.01 -7.27 -1.20
C MET A 37 11.15 -7.08 0.05
N LEU A 38 9.92 -7.60 0.03
CA LEU A 38 9.02 -7.59 1.19
C LEU A 38 9.51 -8.52 2.30
N ASP A 39 10.21 -9.59 1.93
CA ASP A 39 10.83 -10.50 2.87
C ASP A 39 12.28 -10.10 3.15
N VAL A 40 12.56 -9.82 4.41
CA VAL A 40 13.93 -9.62 4.88
C VAL A 40 14.61 -10.97 5.04
N LYS A 41 15.76 -11.15 4.37
CA LYS A 41 16.56 -12.38 4.46
C LYS A 41 16.96 -12.64 5.91
N GLY A 42 16.63 -13.84 6.40
CA GLY A 42 16.95 -14.26 7.77
C GLY A 42 16.00 -13.73 8.83
N ALA A 43 14.91 -13.04 8.46
CA ALA A 43 13.85 -12.71 9.40
C ALA A 43 13.23 -14.02 9.96
N PRO A 44 13.00 -14.10 11.29
CA PRO A 44 12.41 -15.30 11.89
C PRO A 44 10.96 -15.52 11.42
N TYR A 45 10.25 -14.44 11.07
CA TYR A 45 8.90 -14.51 10.54
C TYR A 45 8.75 -13.49 9.39
N PRO A 46 9.07 -13.87 8.14
CA PRO A 46 8.94 -12.99 6.99
C PRO A 46 7.48 -12.76 6.60
N LEU A 47 7.23 -11.71 5.82
CA LEU A 47 5.87 -11.31 5.42
C LEU A 47 5.17 -12.43 4.68
N SER A 48 5.83 -13.08 3.71
CA SER A 48 5.23 -14.19 2.95
C SER A 48 4.79 -15.35 3.84
N LYS A 49 5.58 -15.69 4.87
CA LYS A 49 5.23 -16.75 5.81
C LYS A 49 4.02 -16.39 6.66
N ARG A 50 3.98 -15.16 7.18
CA ARG A 50 2.81 -14.65 7.92
C ARG A 50 1.57 -14.69 7.04
N LEU A 51 1.67 -14.15 5.84
CA LEU A 51 0.56 -14.06 4.89
C LEU A 51 0.01 -15.46 4.54
N SER A 52 0.89 -16.42 4.25
CA SER A 52 0.48 -17.80 3.95
C SER A 52 -0.23 -18.46 5.13
N ASP A 53 0.25 -18.22 6.35
CA ASP A 53 -0.31 -18.82 7.57
C ASP A 53 -1.66 -18.21 7.95
N GLU A 54 -1.78 -16.89 7.88
CA GLU A 54 -3.00 -16.17 8.27
C GLU A 54 -4.13 -16.37 7.26
N GLN A 55 -3.81 -16.53 5.97
CA GLN A 55 -4.79 -16.67 4.88
C GLN A 55 -5.02 -18.11 4.42
N ASP A 56 -4.29 -19.08 4.97
CA ASP A 56 -4.28 -20.49 4.53
C ASP A 56 -3.97 -20.62 3.03
N TRP A 57 -2.97 -19.87 2.55
CA TRP A 57 -2.56 -19.85 1.15
C TRP A 57 -1.36 -20.75 0.90
N THR A 58 -1.30 -21.38 -0.28
CA THR A 58 -0.06 -22.04 -0.72
C THR A 58 1.04 -20.99 -0.89
N TYR A 59 2.29 -21.43 -0.75
CA TYR A 59 3.43 -20.55 -0.94
C TYR A 59 3.46 -19.94 -2.35
N GLU A 60 3.16 -20.73 -3.38
CA GLU A 60 3.11 -20.25 -4.77
C GLU A 60 2.02 -19.21 -4.99
N PHE A 61 0.85 -19.38 -4.37
CA PHE A 61 -0.22 -18.38 -4.45
C PHE A 61 0.18 -17.10 -3.74
N THR A 62 0.79 -17.22 -2.55
CA THR A 62 1.30 -16.11 -1.75
C THR A 62 2.27 -15.24 -2.54
N LEU A 63 3.22 -15.87 -3.27
CA LEU A 63 4.16 -15.13 -4.12
C LEU A 63 3.48 -14.37 -5.25
N ARG A 64 2.48 -14.97 -5.91
CA ARG A 64 1.70 -14.28 -6.94
C ARG A 64 0.88 -13.11 -6.37
N ALA A 65 0.27 -13.28 -5.20
CA ALA A 65 -0.46 -12.24 -4.51
C ALA A 65 0.45 -11.04 -4.17
N ILE A 66 1.68 -11.32 -3.72
CA ILE A 66 2.71 -10.29 -3.46
C ILE A 66 3.08 -9.51 -4.74
N GLU A 67 3.23 -10.19 -5.88
CA GLU A 67 3.47 -9.50 -7.15
C GLU A 67 2.32 -8.59 -7.57
N GLU A 68 1.07 -9.05 -7.43
CA GLU A 68 -0.10 -8.23 -7.72
C GLU A 68 -0.21 -7.04 -6.77
N TYR A 69 0.12 -7.22 -5.50
CA TYR A 69 0.23 -6.12 -4.54
C TYR A 69 1.24 -5.06 -5.00
N LYS A 70 2.43 -5.45 -5.48
CA LYS A 70 3.40 -4.50 -6.04
C LYS A 70 2.84 -3.74 -7.25
N ARG A 71 2.18 -4.44 -8.18
CA ARG A 71 1.53 -3.82 -9.36
C ARG A 71 0.46 -2.82 -8.94
N PHE A 72 -0.37 -3.18 -7.97
CA PHE A 72 -1.40 -2.31 -7.42
C PHE A 72 -0.80 -1.07 -6.73
N MET A 73 0.23 -1.22 -5.90
CA MET A 73 0.85 -0.08 -5.22
C MET A 73 1.50 0.91 -6.19
N PHE A 74 2.09 0.40 -7.27
CA PHE A 74 2.55 1.24 -8.38
C PHE A 74 1.39 2.00 -9.05
N LEU A 75 0.29 1.30 -9.37
CA LEU A 75 -0.91 1.91 -9.94
C LEU A 75 -1.46 2.99 -9.02
N ALA A 76 -1.66 2.70 -7.73
CA ALA A 76 -2.16 3.63 -6.73
C ALA A 76 -1.30 4.88 -6.60
N ALA A 77 0.03 4.73 -6.63
CA ALA A 77 0.96 5.86 -6.59
C ALA A 77 0.89 6.74 -7.86
N CYS A 78 0.44 6.21 -8.99
CA CYS A 78 0.45 6.89 -10.29
C CYS A 78 -0.92 7.37 -10.78
N ALA A 79 -2.02 6.85 -10.22
CA ALA A 79 -3.37 7.08 -10.72
C ALA A 79 -3.84 8.54 -10.58
N GLY A 80 -3.34 9.28 -9.59
CA GLY A 80 -3.80 10.64 -9.29
C GLY A 80 -5.24 10.71 -8.73
N HIS A 81 -5.86 9.55 -8.49
CA HIS A 81 -7.16 9.38 -7.85
C HIS A 81 -7.15 8.10 -7.01
N PRO A 82 -8.07 7.93 -6.04
CA PRO A 82 -8.20 6.68 -5.29
C PRO A 82 -8.48 5.49 -6.22
N VAL A 83 -7.93 4.34 -5.87
CA VAL A 83 -8.16 3.05 -6.54
C VAL A 83 -8.42 1.98 -5.48
N THR A 84 -9.25 1.00 -5.82
CA THR A 84 -9.65 -0.07 -4.89
C THR A 84 -8.83 -1.33 -5.17
N PRO A 85 -8.16 -1.92 -4.15
CA PRO A 85 -7.47 -3.18 -4.32
C PRO A 85 -8.47 -4.34 -4.53
N SER A 86 -8.01 -5.43 -5.13
CA SER A 86 -8.74 -6.70 -5.04
C SER A 86 -8.67 -7.23 -3.60
N PHE A 87 -9.60 -8.11 -3.20
CA PHE A 87 -9.56 -8.76 -1.89
C PHE A 87 -8.19 -9.39 -1.57
N VAL A 88 -7.61 -10.14 -2.51
CA VAL A 88 -6.29 -10.78 -2.35
C VAL A 88 -5.19 -9.75 -2.16
N THR A 89 -5.22 -8.65 -2.92
CA THR A 89 -4.25 -7.56 -2.81
C THR A 89 -4.38 -6.82 -1.48
N ASP A 90 -5.61 -6.66 -0.99
CA ASP A 90 -5.92 -6.00 0.27
C ASP A 90 -5.35 -6.78 1.46
N GLU A 91 -5.48 -8.12 1.46
CA GLU A 91 -4.87 -8.97 2.51
C GLU A 91 -3.34 -8.87 2.55
N VAL A 92 -2.68 -8.75 1.39
CA VAL A 92 -1.23 -8.51 1.34
C VAL A 92 -0.92 -7.12 1.92
N TRP A 93 -1.72 -6.11 1.59
CA TRP A 93 -1.54 -4.76 2.10
C TRP A 93 -1.73 -4.71 3.62
N HIS A 94 -2.80 -5.31 4.15
CA HIS A 94 -3.04 -5.48 5.59
C HIS A 94 -1.83 -6.11 6.28
N THR A 95 -1.31 -7.20 5.71
CA THR A 95 -0.14 -7.87 6.27
C THR A 95 1.09 -6.96 6.26
N HIS A 96 1.33 -6.20 5.19
CA HIS A 96 2.48 -5.30 5.11
C HIS A 96 2.40 -4.13 6.12
N LEU A 97 1.20 -3.64 6.44
CA LEU A 97 1.00 -2.60 7.46
C LEU A 97 1.48 -3.04 8.85
N ILE A 98 1.49 -4.34 9.15
CA ILE A 98 2.02 -4.89 10.40
C ILE A 98 3.55 -4.68 10.48
N TYR A 99 4.25 -4.78 9.34
CA TYR A 99 5.69 -4.54 9.23
C TYR A 99 5.97 -3.04 9.05
N THR A 100 5.57 -2.25 10.05
CA THR A 100 5.48 -0.78 9.98
C THR A 100 6.71 -0.05 9.43
N ARG A 101 7.94 -0.48 9.77
CA ARG A 101 9.18 0.12 9.22
C ARG A 101 9.36 -0.20 7.74
N SER A 102 9.16 -1.46 7.35
CA SER A 102 9.17 -1.88 5.94
C SER A 102 8.12 -1.10 5.15
N TYR A 103 6.93 -0.91 5.70
CA TYR A 103 5.87 -0.18 5.01
C TYR A 103 6.13 1.33 4.95
N TRP A 104 6.26 2.00 6.09
CA TRP A 104 6.30 3.46 6.15
C TRP A 104 7.66 4.03 5.75
N ASP A 105 8.73 3.55 6.36
CA ASP A 105 10.06 4.12 6.19
C ASP A 105 10.65 3.69 4.83
N GLU A 106 10.54 2.40 4.50
CA GLU A 106 11.18 1.84 3.32
C GLU A 106 10.28 1.93 2.09
N PHE A 107 9.12 1.29 2.11
CA PHE A 107 8.28 1.17 0.92
C PHE A 107 7.62 2.49 0.53
N CYS A 108 6.95 3.18 1.46
CA CYS A 108 6.36 4.49 1.19
C CYS A 108 7.44 5.59 1.10
N GLY A 109 8.36 5.65 2.07
CA GLY A 109 9.36 6.71 2.16
C GLY A 109 10.44 6.66 1.07
N MET A 110 11.04 5.49 0.82
CA MET A 110 12.19 5.37 -0.10
C MET A 110 11.81 4.84 -1.48
N VAL A 111 10.94 3.83 -1.55
CA VAL A 111 10.58 3.15 -2.82
C VAL A 111 9.55 3.96 -3.60
N LEU A 112 8.37 4.18 -3.04
CA LEU A 112 7.29 4.94 -3.68
C LEU A 112 7.58 6.44 -3.64
N ARG A 113 8.22 6.93 -2.56
CA ARG A 113 8.42 8.37 -2.27
C ARG A 113 7.11 9.16 -2.23
N THR A 114 6.05 8.49 -1.84
CA THR A 114 4.74 9.07 -1.61
C THR A 114 4.08 8.28 -0.49
N PRO A 115 3.47 8.95 0.50
CA PRO A 115 2.63 8.25 1.45
C PRO A 115 1.43 7.66 0.69
N LEU A 116 1.14 6.40 0.96
CA LEU A 116 -0.14 5.78 0.63
C LEU A 116 -0.74 5.35 1.95
N HIS A 117 -1.97 5.78 2.21
CA HIS A 117 -2.69 5.39 3.42
C HIS A 117 -3.64 4.27 3.04
N HIS A 118 -3.66 3.21 3.85
CA HIS A 118 -4.74 2.25 3.82
C HIS A 118 -5.89 2.83 4.62
N GLU A 119 -7.03 3.00 3.96
CA GLU A 119 -8.26 3.43 4.60
C GLU A 119 -9.15 2.20 4.78
N PRO A 120 -9.79 2.02 5.95
CA PRO A 120 -10.74 0.94 6.13
C PRO A 120 -11.77 0.98 5.01
N SER A 121 -11.97 -0.14 4.32
CA SER A 121 -13.07 -0.21 3.37
C SER A 121 -14.37 0.03 4.16
N THR A 122 -15.26 0.88 3.65
CA THR A 122 -16.58 1.09 4.28
C THR A 122 -17.52 -0.10 4.10
N GLY A 123 -17.01 -1.30 3.81
CA GLY A 123 -17.81 -2.46 3.43
C GLY A 123 -18.54 -2.22 2.10
N GLY A 124 -17.80 -2.27 0.99
CA GLY A 124 -18.45 -2.34 -0.33
C GLY A 124 -19.08 -3.72 -0.52
N ARG A 125 -20.40 -3.78 -0.58
CA ARG A 125 -21.17 -4.99 -0.98
C ARG A 125 -21.00 -5.31 -2.45
#